data_AF-A0A2J6H591-F1
#
_entry.id   AF-A0A2J6H591-F1
#
_cell.length_a   1.000
_cell.length_b   1.000
_cell.length_c   1.000
_cell.angle_alpha   90.00
_cell.angle_beta   90.00
_cell.angle_gamma   90.00
#
_symmetry.space_group_name_H-M   'P 1'
#
loop_
_entity.id
_entity.type
_entity.pdbx_description
1 polymer ?
#
loop_
_entity_poly.entity_id
_entity_poly.type
_entity_poly.pdbx_seq_one_letter_code
_entity_poly.pdbx_strand_id
1 'polypeptide(L)'
;MQNIKLFYFYRDSGNYKTFNYVVFTNKRGLDIADIEMRIRQKLIYGTWFYADQWGLPTLIEEHCSIKDPTWHEFESVDITTETSEMDISAFINRI
;
A
#
# COMPACT_ATOMS: atom_id res chain seq x y z
N MET A 1 11.06 -2.52 18.45
CA MET A 1 11.17 -1.63 17.28
C MET A 1 9.78 -1.51 16.66
N GLN A 2 9.36 -0.30 16.29
CA GLN A 2 8.05 -0.06 15.70
C GLN A 2 8.19 -0.12 14.18
N ASN A 3 7.74 -1.22 13.60
CA ASN A 3 7.69 -1.43 12.15
C ASN A 3 6.37 -0.88 11.60
N ILE A 4 6.25 -0.80 10.28
CA ILE A 4 5.12 -0.17 9.61
C ILE A 4 4.34 -1.23 8.85
N LYS A 5 3.02 -1.21 8.96
CA LYS A 5 2.10 -2.01 8.16
C LYS A 5 1.28 -1.10 7.27
N LEU A 6 1.36 -1.27 5.96
CA LEU A 6 0.58 -0.53 4.96
C LEU A 6 -0.61 -1.38 4.54
N PHE A 7 -1.83 -0.85 4.73
CA PHE A 7 -3.08 -1.47 4.33
C PHE A 7 -3.60 -0.87 3.02
N TYR A 8 -4.11 -1.74 2.16
CA TYR A 8 -4.70 -1.36 0.89
C TYR A 8 -5.67 -2.45 0.43
N PHE A 9 -6.54 -2.10 -0.50
CA PHE A 9 -7.45 -3.08 -1.08
C PHE A 9 -7.64 -2.84 -2.57
N TYR A 10 -8.08 -3.89 -3.24
CA TYR A 10 -8.63 -3.81 -4.58
C TYR A 10 -10.16 -3.73 -4.49
N ARG A 11 -10.80 -2.92 -5.33
CA ARG A 11 -12.25 -2.81 -5.44
C ARG A 11 -12.67 -3.04 -6.89
N ASP A 12 -13.52 -4.02 -7.13
CA ASP A 12 -14.05 -4.31 -8.46
C ASP A 12 -15.21 -3.38 -8.86
N SER A 13 -15.71 -3.52 -10.09
CA SER A 13 -16.85 -2.74 -10.59
C SER A 13 -18.19 -3.08 -9.90
N GLY A 14 -18.27 -4.21 -9.20
CA GLY A 14 -19.38 -4.62 -8.34
C GLY A 14 -19.28 -4.08 -6.91
N ASN A 15 -18.24 -3.29 -6.59
CA ASN A 15 -17.93 -2.77 -5.25
C ASN A 15 -17.55 -3.85 -4.22
N TYR A 16 -17.16 -5.05 -4.66
CA TYR A 16 -16.50 -6.04 -3.79
C TYR A 16 -15.07 -5.61 -3.50
N LYS A 17 -14.59 -5.86 -2.28
CA LYS A 17 -13.27 -5.44 -1.81
C LYS A 17 -12.43 -6.63 -1.38
N THR A 18 -11.20 -6.69 -1.88
CA THR A 18 -10.17 -7.65 -1.50
C THR A 18 -9.06 -6.90 -0.78
N PHE A 19 -8.88 -7.16 0.51
CA PHE A 19 -7.94 -6.46 1.38
C PHE A 19 -6.59 -7.16 1.45
N ASN A 20 -5.52 -6.38 1.58
CA ASN A 20 -4.18 -6.89 1.90
C ASN A 20 -3.38 -5.87 2.71
N TYR A 21 -2.24 -6.31 3.24
CA TYR A 21 -1.27 -5.43 3.84
C TYR A 21 0.16 -5.88 3.53
N VAL A 22 1.10 -4.95 3.65
CA VAL A 22 2.54 -5.24 3.57
C VAL A 22 3.25 -4.63 4.77
N VAL A 23 4.14 -5.42 5.39
CA VAL A 23 4.96 -4.99 6.52
C VAL A 23 6.31 -4.49 6.03
N PHE A 24 6.79 -3.40 6.61
CA PHE A 24 8.08 -2.80 6.38
C PHE A 24 8.81 -2.59 7.70
N THR A 25 10.12 -2.82 7.71
CA THR A 25 10.99 -2.34 8.78
C THR A 25 11.11 -0.83 8.74
N ASN A 26 11.25 -0.22 9.91
CA ASN A 26 11.49 1.22 10.05
C ASN A 26 12.88 1.49 10.63
N LYS A 27 13.94 1.20 9.86
CA LYS A 27 15.32 1.28 10.36
C LYS A 27 15.75 2.70 10.73
N ARG A 28 15.12 3.70 10.12
CA ARG A 28 15.40 5.12 10.34
C ARG A 28 14.51 5.77 11.40
N GLY A 29 13.55 5.03 11.97
CA GLY A 29 12.62 5.56 12.97
C GLY A 29 11.79 6.74 12.43
N LEU A 30 11.36 6.66 11.16
CA LEU A 30 10.48 7.68 10.58
C LEU A 30 9.16 7.74 11.34
N ASP A 31 8.66 8.94 11.54
CA ASP A 31 7.34 9.16 12.13
C ASP A 31 6.23 8.62 11.21
N ILE A 32 5.19 8.03 11.81
CA ILE A 32 4.11 7.42 11.04
C ILE A 32 3.29 8.46 10.27
N ALA A 33 3.09 9.66 10.81
CA ALA A 33 2.37 10.72 10.11
C ALA A 33 3.17 11.23 8.91
N ASP A 34 4.50 11.33 9.05
CA ASP A 34 5.39 11.65 7.93
C ASP A 34 5.35 10.57 6.84
N ILE A 35 5.33 9.29 7.22
CA ILE A 35 5.19 8.16 6.28
C ILE A 35 3.87 8.26 5.53
N GLU A 36 2.76 8.42 6.24
CA GLU A 36 1.43 8.49 5.65
C GLU A 36 1.31 9.68 4.70
N MET A 37 1.79 10.86 5.13
CA MET A 37 1.81 12.06 4.30
C MET A 37 2.56 11.81 2.98
N ARG A 38 3.75 11.21 3.04
CA ARG A 38 4.55 10.93 1.83
C ARG A 38 3.89 9.91 0.91
N ILE A 39 3.27 8.86 1.47
CA ILE A 39 2.49 7.90 0.68
C ILE A 39 1.33 8.60 -0.01
N ARG A 40 0.55 9.41 0.71
CA ARG A 40 -0.61 10.13 0.17
C ARG A 40 -0.25 11.09 -0.96
N GLN A 41 0.93 11.72 -0.91
CA GLN A 41 1.43 12.59 -1.99
C GLN A 41 1.71 11.83 -3.30
N LYS A 42 1.88 10.51 -3.25
CA LYS A 42 2.13 9.64 -4.41
C LYS A 42 0.85 9.02 -4.97
N LEU A 43 -0.27 9.13 -4.25
CA LEU A 43 -1.55 8.58 -4.69
C LEU A 43 -2.18 9.43 -5.80
N ILE A 44 -2.75 8.75 -6.78
CA ILE A 44 -3.63 9.34 -7.79
C ILE A 44 -4.88 9.85 -7.06
N TYR A 45 -5.10 11.17 -7.14
CA TYR A 45 -6.18 11.88 -6.43
C TYR A 45 -6.24 11.59 -4.91
N GLY A 46 -5.11 11.25 -4.29
CA GLY A 46 -5.06 11.03 -2.84
C GLY A 46 -5.66 9.70 -2.37
N THR A 47 -6.03 8.79 -3.28
CA THR A 47 -6.67 7.50 -2.94
C THR A 47 -6.08 6.31 -3.69
N TRP A 48 -5.82 6.45 -4.99
CA TRP A 48 -5.52 5.29 -5.85
C TRP A 48 -4.04 5.16 -6.15
N PHE A 49 -3.60 3.94 -6.44
CA PHE A 49 -2.25 3.66 -6.93
C PHE A 49 -2.22 2.34 -7.72
N TYR A 50 -1.13 2.09 -8.45
CA TYR A 50 -0.91 0.83 -9.14
C TYR A 50 0.04 -0.04 -8.31
N ALA A 51 -0.46 -1.13 -7.71
CA ALA A 51 0.34 -1.96 -6.80
C ALA A 51 1.59 -2.55 -7.48
N ASP A 52 1.50 -2.96 -8.73
CA ASP A 52 2.62 -3.47 -9.53
C ASP A 52 3.72 -2.43 -9.73
N GLN A 53 3.36 -1.17 -10.03
CA GLN A 53 4.31 -0.06 -10.13
C GLN A 53 4.97 0.24 -8.78
N TRP A 54 4.20 0.08 -7.70
CA TRP A 54 4.69 0.18 -6.33
C TRP A 54 5.40 -1.10 -5.86
N GLY A 55 5.60 -2.10 -6.71
CA GLY A 55 6.24 -3.37 -6.33
C GLY A 55 5.55 -4.10 -5.16
N LEU A 56 4.25 -3.88 -4.99
CA LEU A 56 3.39 -4.54 -4.02
C LEU A 56 2.61 -5.67 -4.70
N PRO A 57 2.14 -6.68 -3.94
CA PRO A 57 1.26 -7.72 -4.48
C PRO A 57 0.01 -7.11 -5.14
N THR A 58 -0.27 -7.52 -6.38
CA THR A 58 -1.54 -7.19 -7.02
C THR A 58 -2.63 -8.13 -6.51
N LEU A 59 -3.78 -7.55 -6.16
CA LEU A 59 -4.97 -8.27 -5.67
C LEU A 59 -6.04 -8.47 -6.76
N ILE A 60 -5.70 -8.18 -8.01
CA ILE A 60 -6.62 -8.32 -9.15
C ILE A 60 -6.69 -9.80 -9.54
N GLU A 61 -7.89 -10.38 -9.54
CA GLU A 61 -8.10 -11.77 -9.93
C GLU A 61 -7.93 -11.97 -11.44
N GLU A 62 -7.57 -13.19 -11.86
CA GLU A 62 -7.40 -13.53 -13.29
C GLU A 62 -8.67 -13.32 -14.11
N HIS A 63 -9.85 -13.38 -13.48
CA HIS A 63 -11.16 -13.31 -14.12
C HIS A 63 -11.77 -11.89 -14.09
N CYS A 64 -10.92 -10.88 -13.95
CA CYS A 64 -11.29 -9.48 -13.91
C CYS A 64 -12.04 -9.04 -15.20
N SER A 65 -13.14 -8.32 -15.02
CA SER A 65 -13.98 -7.79 -16.10
C SER A 65 -13.31 -6.59 -16.77
N ILE A 66 -13.62 -6.31 -18.04
CA ILE A 66 -13.17 -5.07 -18.72
C ILE A 66 -13.64 -3.78 -18.03
N LYS A 67 -14.66 -3.87 -17.17
CA LYS A 67 -15.19 -2.72 -16.40
C LYS A 67 -14.45 -2.50 -15.09
N ASP A 68 -13.66 -3.46 -14.66
CA ASP A 68 -12.97 -3.38 -13.39
C ASP A 68 -11.75 -2.46 -13.49
N PRO A 69 -11.45 -1.70 -12.42
CA PRO A 69 -10.26 -0.88 -12.40
C PRO A 69 -9.01 -1.73 -12.34
N THR A 70 -7.88 -1.15 -12.73
CA THR A 70 -6.55 -1.79 -12.61
C THR A 70 -5.74 -1.25 -11.44
N TRP A 71 -6.31 -0.34 -10.65
CA TRP A 71 -5.68 0.31 -9.51
C TRP A 71 -6.19 -0.23 -8.18
N HIS A 72 -5.40 0.00 -7.13
CA HIS A 72 -5.69 -0.30 -5.74
C HIS A 72 -6.01 0.99 -4.98
N GLU A 73 -6.64 0.84 -3.82
CA GLU A 73 -7.00 1.92 -2.92
C GLU A 73 -6.15 1.83 -1.66
N PHE A 74 -5.50 2.94 -1.32
CA PHE A 74 -4.81 3.09 -0.06
C PHE A 74 -5.82 3.21 1.09
N GLU A 75 -5.61 2.44 2.15
CA GLU A 75 -6.47 2.47 3.34
C GLU A 75 -5.79 3.25 4.47
N SER A 76 -4.67 2.74 4.98
CA SER A 76 -3.95 3.32 6.11
C SER A 76 -2.51 2.80 6.21
N VAL A 77 -1.74 3.41 7.12
CA VAL A 77 -0.54 2.80 7.69
C VAL A 77 -0.69 2.70 9.20
N ASP A 78 -0.16 1.64 9.80
CA ASP A 78 -0.15 1.42 11.26
C ASP A 78 1.23 0.98 11.75
N ILE A 79 1.43 1.09 13.06
CA ILE A 79 2.58 0.53 13.76
C ILE A 79 2.35 -0.98 14.01
N THR A 80 3.37 -1.80 13.76
CA THR A 80 3.36 -3.23 14.08
C THR A 80 4.69 -3.66 14.72
N THR A 81 4.67 -4.81 15.40
CA THR A 81 5.84 -5.53 15.90
C THR A 81 6.33 -6.63 14.94
N GLU A 82 5.58 -6.92 13.87
CA GLU A 82 5.96 -7.87 12.83
C GLU A 82 7.25 -7.43 12.12
N THR A 83 8.07 -8.41 11.74
CA THR A 83 9.34 -8.16 11.05
C THR A 83 9.18 -8.30 9.54
N SER A 84 10.04 -7.62 8.79
CA SER A 84 10.08 -7.65 7.33
C SER A 84 11.50 -7.41 6.86
N GLU A 85 11.84 -7.85 5.66
CA GLU A 85 13.14 -7.57 5.05
C GLU A 85 13.17 -6.20 4.34
N MET A 86 12.00 -5.72 3.92
CA MET A 86 11.84 -4.45 3.21
C MET A 86 11.85 -3.29 4.19
N ASP A 87 12.55 -2.20 3.85
CA ASP A 87 12.60 -0.99 4.67
C ASP A 87 11.66 0.10 4.11
N ILE A 88 10.89 0.74 4.99
CA ILE A 88 9.88 1.73 4.62
C ILE A 88 10.51 2.97 3.95
N SER A 89 11.72 3.35 4.35
CA SER A 89 12.39 4.52 3.75
C SER A 89 12.85 4.22 2.32
N ALA A 90 13.31 2.99 2.06
CA ALA A 90 13.64 2.55 0.70
C ALA A 90 12.38 2.46 -0.18
N PHE A 91 11.28 1.96 0.37
CA PHE A 91 9.99 1.89 -0.32
C PHE A 91 9.48 3.28 -0.74
N ILE A 92 9.35 4.22 0.19
CA ILE A 92 8.82 5.57 -0.09
C ILE A 92 9.66 6.32 -1.13
N ASN A 93 10.99 6.15 -1.11
CA ASN A 93 11.87 6.82 -2.07
C ASN A 93 11.79 6.23 -3.49
N ARG A 94 11.26 5.01 -3.63
CA ARG A 94 11.12 4.34 -4.94
C ARG A 94 9.80 4.69 -5.62
N ILE A 95 8.73 4.87 -4.85
CA ILE A 95 7.37 5.17 -5.36
C ILE A 95 7.18 6.64 -5.72
#